data_AF-A0A2N7ASV3-F1
#
_entry.id   AF-A0A2N7ASV3-F1
#
_cell.length_a   1.000
_cell.length_b   1.000
_cell.length_c   1.000
_cell.angle_alpha   90.00
_cell.angle_beta   90.00
_cell.angle_gamma   90.00
#
_symmetry.space_group_name_H-M   'P 1'
#
loop_
_entity.id
_entity.type
_entity.pdbx_description
1 polymer ?
#
loop_
_entity_poly.entity_id
_entity_poly.type
_entity_poly.pdbx_seq_one_letter_code
_entity_poly.pdbx_strand_id
1 'polypeptide(L)' 'MRGICRLVLLLLWILTISIFVIISSTRGWWYLTPIIAYNKPQGAFGWLFSITVFLSIVYFVYYHLINIKK' A
#
# COMPACT_ATOMS: atom_id res chain seq x y z
N MET A 1 -9.98 -1.06 -18.36
CA MET A 1 -8.85 -0.47 -17.60
C MET A 1 -9.15 -0.30 -16.11
N ARG A 2 -10.23 0.39 -15.70
CA ARG A 2 -10.59 0.59 -14.27
C ARG A 2 -10.64 -0.71 -13.44
N GLY A 3 -11.22 -1.78 -14.01
CA GLY A 3 -11.30 -3.10 -13.36
C GLY A 3 -9.94 -3.78 -13.16
N ILE A 4 -9.05 -3.71 -14.17
CA ILE A 4 -7.69 -4.24 -14.09
C ILE A 4 -6.88 -3.47 -13.05
N CYS A 5 -6.92 -2.13 -13.07
CA CYS A 5 -6.25 -1.31 -12.05
C CYS A 5 -6.75 -1.64 -10.64
N ARG A 6 -8.05 -1.89 -10.47
CA ARG A 6 -8.63 -2.31 -9.19
C ARG A 6 -8.10 -3.68 -8.74
N LEU A 7 -8.04 -4.66 -9.64
CA LEU A 7 -7.48 -5.98 -9.35
C LEU A 7 -6.01 -5.90 -8.96
N VAL A 8 -5.20 -5.13 -9.70
CA VAL A 8 -3.77 -4.93 -9.38
C VAL A 8 -3.60 -4.27 -8.01
N LEU A 9 -4.41 -3.26 -7.68
CA LEU A 9 -4.39 -2.63 -6.35
C LEU A 9 -4.77 -3.61 -5.24
N LEU A 10 -5.79 -4.46 -5.46
CA LEU A 10 -6.17 -5.49 -4.49
C LEU A 10 -5.04 -6.49 -4.26
N LEU A 11 -4.38 -6.95 -5.32
CA LEU A 11 -3.22 -7.85 -5.22
C LEU A 11 -2.05 -7.19 -4.49
N LEU A 12 -1.77 -5.91 -4.76
CA LEU A 12 -0.76 -5.13 -4.04
C LEU A 12 -1.06 -5.02 -2.55
N TRP A 13 -2.32 -4.78 -2.17
CA TRP A 13 -2.74 -4.76 -0.78
C TRP A 13 -2.60 -6.12 -0.10
N ILE A 14 -3.03 -7.20 -0.75
CA ILE A 14 -2.87 -8.57 -0.23
C ILE A 14 -1.39 -8.88 0.01
N LEU A 15 -0.51 -8.55 -0.95
CA LEU A 15 0.93 -8.74 -0.83
C LEU A 15 1.51 -7.92 0.33
N THR A 16 1.12 -6.65 0.42
CA THR A 16 1.59 -5.73 1.47
C THR A 16 1.20 -6.24 2.86
N ILE A 17 -0.05 -6.70 3.04
CA ILE A 17 -0.54 -7.26 4.31
C ILE A 17 0.17 -8.57 4.64
N SER A 18 0.39 -9.44 3.66
CA SER A 18 1.11 -10.70 3.86
C SER A 18 2.53 -10.45 4.35
N ILE A 19 3.24 -9.53 3.72
CA ILE A 19 4.60 -9.15 4.11
C ILE A 19 4.60 -8.49 5.49
N PHE A 20 3.62 -7.63 5.79
CA PHE A 20 3.45 -7.03 7.11
C PHE A 20 3.37 -8.10 8.20
N VAL A 21 2.48 -9.10 8.03
CA VAL A 21 2.29 -10.20 9.00
C VAL A 21 3.56 -11.03 9.16
N ILE A 22 4.26 -11.34 8.06
CA ILE A 22 5.51 -12.10 8.10
C ILE A 22 6.58 -11.32 8.86
N ILE A 23 6.77 -10.03 8.56
CA ILE A 23 7.80 -9.20 9.21
C ILE A 23 7.48 -8.99 10.69
N SER A 24 6.21 -8.70 11.04
CA SER A 24 5.81 -8.54 12.44
C SER A 24 6.03 -9.83 13.24
N SER A 25 5.81 -10.99 12.62
CA SER A 25 5.98 -12.29 13.27
C SER A 25 7.45 -12.71 13.40
N THR A 26 8.31 -12.31 12.46
CA THR A 26 9.72 -12.74 12.42
C THR A 26 10.69 -11.76 13.08
N ARG A 27 10.46 -10.44 12.92
CA ARG A 27 11.36 -9.38 13.41
C ARG A 27 10.76 -8.56 14.55
N GLY A 28 9.51 -8.86 14.92
CA GLY A 28 8.77 -8.13 15.95
C GLY A 28 8.19 -6.81 15.44
N TRP A 29 7.17 -6.33 16.16
CA TRP A 29 6.44 -5.11 15.82
C TRP A 29 7.31 -3.85 15.85
N TRP A 30 8.37 -3.84 16.67
CA TRP A 30 9.33 -2.74 16.77
C TRP A 30 10.05 -2.42 15.46
N TYR A 31 10.24 -3.43 14.61
CA TYR A 31 10.87 -3.24 13.30
C TYR A 31 10.00 -2.37 12.36
N LEU A 32 8.69 -2.32 12.61
CA LEU A 32 7.73 -1.57 11.80
C LEU A 32 7.45 -0.15 12.35
N THR A 33 7.90 0.14 13.56
CA THR A 33 7.70 1.45 14.22
C THR A 33 8.21 2.64 13.41
N PRO A 34 9.39 2.59 12.72
CA PRO A 34 9.84 3.69 11.86
C PRO A 34 8.84 4.05 10.76
N ILE A 35 8.16 3.04 10.22
CA ILE A 35 7.24 3.17 9.09
C ILE A 35 5.89 3.70 9.58
N ILE A 36 5.37 3.14 10.67
CA ILE A 36 4.02 3.45 11.18
C ILE A 36 4.00 4.75 12.00
N ALA A 37 4.95 4.92 12.93
CA ALA A 37 4.92 6.02 13.90
C ALA A 37 5.60 7.29 13.37
N TYR A 38 6.62 7.13 12.51
CA TYR A 38 7.44 8.24 12.05
C TYR A 38 7.29 8.54 10.55
N ASN A 39 6.41 7.82 9.85
CA ASN A 39 6.19 7.97 8.41
C ASN A 39 7.48 7.89 7.58
N LYS A 40 8.45 7.08 8.02
CA LYS A 40 9.71 6.89 7.31
C LYS A 40 9.65 5.58 6.52
N PRO A 41 9.50 5.62 5.18
CA PRO A 41 9.57 4.43 4.35
C PRO A 41 11.00 3.87 4.38
N GLN A 42 11.25 2.97 5.31
CA GLN A 42 12.51 2.27 5.46
C GLN A 42 12.37 0.80 5.09
N GLY A 43 13.38 0.29 4.37
CA GLY A 43 13.40 -1.09 3.89
C GLY A 43 12.32 -1.39 2.84
N ALA A 44 12.34 -2.64 2.34
CA ALA A 44 11.46 -3.08 1.26
C ALA A 44 9.97 -2.93 1.61
N PHE A 45 9.58 -3.26 2.85
CA PHE A 45 8.18 -3.13 3.28
C PHE A 45 7.70 -1.68 3.32
N GLY A 46 8.50 -0.75 3.88
CA GLY A 46 8.10 0.66 3.97
C GLY A 46 7.88 1.31 2.60
N TRP A 47 8.74 0.98 1.64
CA TRP A 47 8.58 1.43 0.25
C TRP A 47 7.39 0.77 -0.43
N LEU A 48 7.21 -0.54 -0.29
CA LEU A 48 6.06 -1.25 -0.86
C LEU A 48 4.75 -0.67 -0.34
N PHE A 49 4.62 -0.49 0.99
CA PHE A 49 3.44 0.12 1.60
C PHE A 49 3.18 1.53 1.07
N SER A 50 4.22 2.37 0.98
CA SER A 50 4.09 3.74 0.49
C SER A 50 3.62 3.80 -0.97
N ILE A 51 4.16 2.94 -1.84
CA ILE A 51 3.73 2.82 -3.24
C ILE A 51 2.28 2.37 -3.31
N THR A 52 1.89 1.36 -2.53
CA THR A 52 0.51 0.84 -2.48
C THR A 52 -0.48 1.93 -2.05
N VAL A 53 -0.14 2.72 -1.02
CA VAL A 53 -0.98 3.85 -0.56
C VAL A 53 -1.04 4.94 -1.63
N PHE A 54 0.10 5.34 -2.20
CA PHE A 54 0.16 6.37 -3.23
C PHE A 54 -0.69 6.00 -4.46
N LEU A 55 -0.55 4.77 -4.97
CA LEU A 55 -1.34 4.28 -6.10
C LEU A 55 -2.83 4.22 -5.76
N SER A 56 -3.19 3.89 -4.51
CA SER A 56 -4.58 3.90 -4.05
C SER A 56 -5.18 5.32 -4.10
N ILE A 57 -4.42 6.32 -3.66
CA ILE A 57 -4.82 7.74 -3.73
C ILE A 57 -4.98 8.17 -5.18
N VAL A 58 -3.98 7.90 -6.04
CA VAL A 58 -4.04 8.27 -7.47
C VAL A 58 -5.23 7.61 -8.15
N TYR A 59 -5.50 6.33 -7.89
CA TYR A 59 -6.66 5.63 -8.42
C TYR A 59 -7.96 6.28 -7.97
N PHE A 60 -8.08 6.63 -6.68
CA PHE A 60 -9.27 7.28 -6.15
C PHE A 60 -9.48 8.67 -6.79
N VAL A 61 -8.45 9.52 -6.78
CA VAL A 61 -8.52 10.86 -7.37
C VAL A 61 -8.90 10.78 -8.85
N TYR A 62 -8.25 9.89 -9.62
CA TYR A 62 -8.52 9.77 -11.04
C TYR A 62 -9.94 9.28 -11.34
N TYR A 63 -10.41 8.22 -10.68
CA TYR A 63 -11.69 7.58 -11.01
C TYR A 63 -12.90 8.12 -10.24
N HIS A 64 -12.70 8.88 -9.15
CA HIS A 64 -13.80 9.39 -8.33
C HIS A 64 -13.82 10.92 -8.23
N LEU A 65 -12.73 11.63 -8.50
CA LEU A 65 -12.71 13.11 -8.48
C LEU A 65 -12.58 13.72 -9.87
N ILE A 66 -11.73 13.15 -10.74
CA ILE A 66 -11.47 13.70 -12.07
C ILE A 66 -12.44 13.10 -13.10
N ASN A 67 -12.51 11.77 -13.17
CA ASN A 67 -13.29 11.06 -14.18
C ASN A 67 -14.61 10.52 -13.62
N ILE A 68 -15.45 11.42 -13.10
CA ILE A 68 -16.74 11.09 -12.46
C ILE A 68 -17.77 10.52 -13.46
N LYS A 69 -17.63 10.81 -14.76
CA LYS A 69 -18.67 10.58 -15.77
C LYS A 69 -18.56 9.27 -16.57
N LYS A 70 -17.85 8.25 -16.07
CA LYS A 70 -17.81 6.90 -16.68
C LYS A 70 -18.00 5.78 -15.67
#